data_AF-A0A2R6DSU6-F1
#
_entry.id   AF-A0A2R6DSU6-F1
#
_cell.length_a   1.000
_cell.length_b   1.000
_cell.length_c   1.000
_cell.angle_alpha   90.00
_cell.angle_beta   90.00
_cell.angle_gamma   90.00
#
_symmetry.space_group_name_H-M   'P 1'
#
loop_
_entity.id
_entity.type
_entity.pdbx_description
1 polymer ?
#
loop_
_entity_poly.entity_id
_entity_poly.type
_entity_poly.pdbx_seq_one_letter_code
_entity_poly.pdbx_strand_id
1 'polypeptide(L)'
;MASDSRLRRYALGVVDGLQYGVVLTAVVVAFLVPVSLALSGTLVLVKVGLFLGGILLLGFGALKARPEQRTAYEGDWRPRLSRAIPSDSRSEDGFAGLVNALPPAAWYIGADDRLSDGFRFLVAWLVMWATSYAMEAVFLVGVPPALG
;
A
#
# COMPACT_ATOMS: atom_id res chain seq x y z
N MET A 1 4.75 -31.98 5.31
CA MET A 1 5.34 -30.97 6.22
C MET A 1 5.87 -29.73 5.50
N ALA A 2 6.56 -29.82 4.34
CA ALA A 2 7.11 -28.64 3.64
C ALA A 2 6.09 -27.75 2.87
N SER A 3 4.85 -28.21 2.66
CA SER A 3 3.76 -27.43 2.05
C SER A 3 3.12 -26.48 3.07
N ASP A 4 2.95 -26.96 4.30
CA ASP A 4 2.27 -26.25 5.39
C ASP A 4 3.05 -25.00 5.84
N SER A 5 4.39 -25.10 5.87
CA SER A 5 5.27 -23.97 6.17
C SER A 5 5.25 -22.88 5.10
N ARG A 6 5.14 -23.26 3.81
CA ARG A 6 5.01 -22.29 2.71
C ARG A 6 3.67 -21.58 2.74
N LEU A 7 2.58 -22.33 2.94
CA LEU A 7 1.24 -21.76 3.04
C LEU A 7 1.12 -20.78 4.21
N ARG A 8 1.66 -21.15 5.38
CA ARG A 8 1.71 -20.25 6.54
C ARG A 8 2.47 -18.96 6.23
N ARG A 9 3.61 -19.05 5.55
CA ARG A 9 4.42 -17.88 5.16
C ARG A 9 3.67 -16.97 4.19
N TYR A 10 2.99 -17.53 3.20
CA TYR A 10 2.15 -16.74 2.28
C TYR A 10 0.98 -16.08 3.00
N ALA A 11 0.30 -16.80 3.91
CA ALA A 11 -0.82 -16.26 4.68
C ALA A 11 -0.37 -15.09 5.56
N LEU A 12 0.75 -15.24 6.29
CA LEU A 12 1.32 -14.16 7.12
C LEU A 12 1.77 -12.98 6.27
N GLY A 13 2.38 -13.22 5.11
CA GLY A 13 2.73 -12.16 4.16
C GLY A 13 1.50 -11.38 3.67
N VAL A 14 0.41 -12.06 3.32
CA VAL A 14 -0.84 -11.39 2.92
C VAL A 14 -1.41 -10.53 4.05
N VAL A 15 -1.41 -11.05 5.28
CA VAL A 15 -1.88 -10.31 6.46
C VAL A 15 -1.01 -9.07 6.71
N ASP A 16 0.31 -9.19 6.61
CA ASP A 16 1.26 -8.08 6.70
C ASP A 16 0.97 -6.98 5.67
N GLY A 17 0.79 -7.37 4.40
CA GLY A 17 0.43 -6.43 3.33
C GLY A 17 -0.93 -5.77 3.54
N LEU A 18 -1.93 -6.53 3.99
CA LEU A 18 -3.27 -6.00 4.29
C LEU A 18 -3.25 -5.01 5.45
N GLN A 19 -2.57 -5.35 6.55
CA GLN A 19 -2.40 -4.45 7.69
C GLN A 19 -1.75 -3.13 7.24
N TYR A 20 -0.66 -3.22 6.47
CA TYR A 20 0.01 -2.05 5.92
C TYR A 20 -0.93 -1.21 5.03
N GLY A 21 -1.65 -1.86 4.11
CA GLY A 21 -2.60 -1.20 3.23
C GLY A 21 -3.72 -0.49 3.97
N VAL A 22 -4.29 -1.13 5.00
CA VAL A 22 -5.36 -0.56 5.82
C VAL A 22 -4.86 0.65 6.61
N VAL A 23 -3.71 0.54 7.29
CA VAL A 23 -3.18 1.65 8.09
C VAL A 23 -2.80 2.84 7.21
N LEU A 24 -2.13 2.60 6.08
CA LEU A 24 -1.79 3.66 5.14
C LEU A 24 -3.04 4.35 4.58
N THR A 25 -4.06 3.57 4.19
CA THR A 25 -5.34 4.11 3.71
C THR A 25 -6.01 4.94 4.79
N ALA A 26 -6.06 4.45 6.04
CA ALA A 26 -6.63 5.17 7.16
C ALA A 26 -5.93 6.51 7.42
N VAL A 27 -4.59 6.56 7.34
CA VAL A 27 -3.82 7.80 7.48
C VAL A 27 -4.15 8.79 6.37
N VAL A 28 -4.23 8.33 5.11
CA VAL A 28 -4.60 9.18 3.98
C VAL A 28 -6.03 9.71 4.13
N VAL A 29 -6.98 8.87 4.54
CA VAL A 29 -8.37 9.28 4.83
C VAL A 29 -8.41 10.29 5.96
N ALA A 30 -7.72 10.04 7.08
CA ALA A 30 -7.68 10.93 8.23
C ALA A 30 -7.15 12.32 7.86
N PHE A 31 -6.22 12.41 6.91
CA PHE A 31 -5.73 13.67 6.38
C PHE A 31 -6.70 14.31 5.37
N LEU A 32 -7.25 13.54 4.42
CA LEU A 32 -8.08 14.09 3.35
C LEU A 32 -9.49 14.47 3.79
N VAL A 33 -10.06 13.80 4.78
CA VAL A 33 -11.41 14.13 5.30
C VAL A 33 -11.52 15.59 5.75
N PRO A 34 -10.68 16.10 6.69
CA PRO A 34 -10.78 17.49 7.12
C PRO A 34 -10.52 18.47 5.96
N VAL A 35 -9.58 18.16 5.07
CA VAL A 35 -9.29 18.99 3.89
C VAL A 35 -10.50 19.05 2.94
N SER A 36 -11.11 17.91 2.65
CA SER A 36 -12.27 17.78 1.77
C SER A 36 -13.48 18.55 2.31
N LEU A 37 -13.74 18.41 3.61
CA LEU A 37 -14.83 19.10 4.29
C LEU A 37 -14.58 20.62 4.34
N ALA A 38 -13.35 21.05 4.64
CA ALA A 38 -12.99 22.47 4.69
C ALA A 38 -13.10 23.17 3.32
N LEU A 39 -12.77 22.48 2.22
CA LEU A 39 -12.75 23.07 0.88
C LEU A 39 -14.10 22.98 0.14
N SER A 40 -14.80 21.86 0.28
CA SER A 40 -15.99 21.56 -0.54
C SER A 40 -17.25 21.24 0.26
N GLY A 41 -17.14 20.96 1.56
CA GLY A 41 -18.24 20.42 2.37
C GLY A 41 -18.67 18.99 2.00
N THR A 42 -17.96 18.33 1.06
CA THR A 42 -18.26 16.97 0.60
C THR A 42 -17.09 16.02 0.84
N LEU A 43 -17.25 14.73 0.55
CA LEU A 43 -16.19 13.71 0.60
C LEU A 43 -15.62 13.34 -0.78
N VAL A 44 -15.97 14.09 -1.83
CA VAL A 44 -15.53 13.80 -3.20
C VAL A 44 -14.01 13.85 -3.33
N LEU A 45 -13.35 14.82 -2.66
CA LEU A 45 -11.89 14.92 -2.70
C LEU A 45 -11.22 13.72 -2.05
N VAL A 46 -11.81 13.15 -0.98
CA VAL A 46 -11.29 11.92 -0.36
C VAL A 46 -11.32 10.77 -1.36
N LYS A 47 -12.47 10.56 -2.02
CA LYS A 47 -12.63 9.51 -3.05
C LYS A 47 -11.59 9.64 -4.15
N VAL A 48 -11.47 10.84 -4.74
CA VAL A 48 -10.53 11.13 -5.84
C VAL A 48 -9.09 10.98 -5.36
N GLY A 49 -8.78 11.46 -4.16
CA GLY A 49 -7.45 11.35 -3.56
C GLY A 49 -7.03 9.91 -3.31
N LEU A 50 -7.93 9.05 -2.84
CA LEU A 50 -7.69 7.61 -2.69
C LEU A 50 -7.48 6.92 -4.05
N PHE A 51 -8.25 7.30 -5.07
CA PHE A 51 -8.10 6.73 -6.41
C PHE A 51 -6.72 7.07 -7.00
N LEU A 52 -6.33 8.35 -6.97
CA LEU A 52 -5.04 8.83 -7.46
C LEU A 52 -3.88 8.30 -6.60
N GLY A 53 -4.04 8.29 -5.27
CA GLY A 53 -3.07 7.69 -4.35
C GLY A 53 -2.84 6.22 -4.67
N GLY A 54 -3.90 5.47 -5.00
CA GLY A 54 -3.80 4.11 -5.49
C GLY A 54 -2.97 4.00 -6.78
N ILE A 55 -3.18 4.86 -7.77
CA ILE A 55 -2.37 4.87 -9.01
C ILE A 55 -0.89 5.07 -8.70
N LEU A 56 -0.57 6.00 -7.79
CA LEU A 56 0.81 6.26 -7.38
C LEU A 56 1.43 5.04 -6.69
N LEU A 57 0.68 4.38 -5.80
CA LEU A 57 1.12 3.16 -5.11
C LEU A 57 1.31 2.00 -6.07
N LEU A 58 0.45 1.85 -7.08
CA LEU A 58 0.61 0.85 -8.14
C LEU A 58 1.92 1.09 -8.90
N GLY A 59 2.16 2.34 -9.34
CA GLY A 59 3.38 2.68 -10.07
C GLY A 59 4.63 2.47 -9.22
N PHE A 60 4.64 3.00 -8.00
CA PHE A 60 5.78 2.89 -7.09
C PHE A 60 6.03 1.44 -6.65
N GLY A 61 4.98 0.72 -6.29
CA GLY A 61 5.03 -0.70 -5.94
C GLY A 61 5.53 -1.56 -7.09
N ALA A 62 5.05 -1.33 -8.31
CA ALA A 62 5.50 -2.06 -9.49
C ALA A 62 6.96 -1.78 -9.84
N LEU A 63 7.46 -0.55 -9.63
CA LEU A 63 8.88 -0.22 -9.82
C LEU A 63 9.75 -0.90 -8.75
N LYS A 64 9.30 -0.91 -7.49
CA LYS A 64 10.04 -1.49 -6.36
C LYS A 64 9.99 -3.03 -6.33
N ALA A 65 8.91 -3.64 -6.83
CA ALA A 65 8.78 -5.09 -6.93
C ALA A 65 9.57 -5.71 -8.09
N ARG A 66 10.30 -4.90 -8.89
CA ARG A 66 11.15 -5.42 -9.95
C ARG A 66 12.26 -6.28 -9.34
N PRO A 67 12.47 -7.51 -9.84
CA PRO A 67 13.58 -8.32 -9.38
C PRO A 67 14.88 -7.57 -9.66
N GLU A 68 15.72 -7.41 -8.64
CA GLU A 68 17.08 -6.90 -8.85
C GLU A 68 17.77 -7.84 -9.82
N GLN A 69 18.02 -7.36 -11.04
CA GLN A 69 18.86 -8.09 -11.98
C GLN A 69 20.24 -8.21 -11.34
N ARG A 70 20.56 -9.42 -10.88
CA ARG A 70 21.91 -9.90 -10.60
C ARG A 70 22.69 -9.95 -11.92
N THR A 71 22.87 -8.82 -12.58
CA THR A 71 23.80 -8.73 -13.69
C THR A 71 25.19 -8.56 -13.09
N ALA A 72 25.94 -9.65 -13.14
CA ALA A 72 27.37 -9.75 -12.86
C ALA A 72 28.21 -9.00 -13.91
N TYR A 73 27.80 -7.79 -14.29
CA TYR A 73 28.60 -6.91 -15.13
C TYR A 73 29.01 -5.71 -14.30
N GLU A 74 30.30 -5.67 -13.96
CA GLU A 74 31.05 -4.47 -13.65
C GLU A 74 30.91 -3.49 -14.81
N GLY A 75 29.87 -2.67 -14.74
CA GLY A 75 29.58 -1.61 -15.69
C GLY A 75 28.52 -0.75 -15.04
N ASP A 76 28.92 0.45 -14.63
CA ASP A 76 28.16 1.45 -13.87
C ASP A 76 26.97 2.05 -14.67
N TRP A 77 26.30 1.24 -15.51
CA TRP A 77 25.22 1.68 -16.39
C TRP A 77 23.86 1.46 -15.73
N ARG A 78 23.80 1.48 -14.38
CA ARG A 78 22.52 1.46 -13.68
C ARG A 78 21.74 2.72 -14.10
N PRO A 79 20.52 2.61 -14.63
CA PRO A 79 19.69 3.77 -14.92
C PRO A 79 19.57 4.63 -13.66
N ARG A 80 19.72 5.96 -13.77
CA ARG A 80 19.67 6.89 -12.63
C ARG A 80 18.44 6.68 -11.72
N LEU A 81 17.31 6.26 -12.29
CA LEU A 81 16.09 5.88 -11.56
C LEU A 81 16.31 4.71 -10.58
N SER A 82 17.12 3.71 -10.92
CA SER A 82 17.37 2.54 -10.07
C SER A 82 18.22 2.87 -8.84
N ARG A 83 18.97 3.99 -8.86
CA ARG A 83 19.71 4.49 -7.71
C ARG A 83 18.83 5.36 -6.79
N ALA A 84 17.76 5.94 -7.33
CA ALA A 84 16.84 6.81 -6.60
C ALA A 84 15.74 6.04 -5.83
N ILE A 85 15.43 4.81 -6.23
CA ILE A 85 14.48 3.95 -5.52
C ILE A 85 15.25 3.18 -4.44
N PRO A 86 14.94 3.37 -3.14
CA PRO A 86 15.59 2.61 -2.08
C PRO A 86 15.37 1.11 -2.27
N SER A 87 16.42 0.33 -2.01
CA SER A 87 16.33 -1.13 -2.03
C SER A 87 15.28 -1.63 -1.04
N ASP A 88 14.75 -2.82 -1.29
CA ASP A 88 13.79 -3.47 -0.41
C ASP A 88 14.50 -3.88 0.89
N SER A 89 14.28 -3.12 1.94
CA SER A 89 14.88 -3.34 3.25
C SER A 89 13.98 -4.15 4.18
N ARG A 90 12.72 -4.43 3.77
CA ARG A 90 11.65 -4.90 4.67
C ARG A 90 11.67 -4.14 6.00
N SER A 91 11.98 -2.84 5.94
CA SER A 91 12.53 -2.08 7.07
C SER A 91 11.65 -2.12 8.30
N GLU A 92 12.31 -2.21 9.45
CA GLU A 92 11.71 -2.07 10.78
C GLU A 92 11.58 -0.61 11.23
N ASP A 93 12.04 0.34 10.40
CA ASP A 93 12.09 1.76 10.71
C ASP A 93 11.01 2.57 9.98
N GLY A 94 10.78 3.80 10.45
CA GLY A 94 9.87 4.77 9.84
C GLY A 94 8.39 4.34 9.90
N PHE A 95 7.62 4.68 8.86
CA PHE A 95 6.19 4.36 8.81
C PHE A 95 5.93 2.85 8.85
N ALA A 96 6.75 2.05 8.16
CA ALA A 96 6.64 0.59 8.20
C ALA A 96 6.89 0.04 9.61
N GLY A 97 7.88 0.59 10.32
CA GLY A 97 8.13 0.28 11.73
C GLY A 97 6.93 0.56 12.64
N LEU A 98 6.30 1.73 12.48
CA LEU A 98 5.09 2.10 13.22
C LEU A 98 3.93 1.14 12.94
N VAL A 99 3.73 0.76 11.68
CA VAL A 99 2.70 -0.24 11.32
C VAL A 99 3.03 -1.60 11.93
N ASN A 100 4.29 -2.04 11.89
CA ASN A 100 4.72 -3.33 12.42
C ASN A 100 4.58 -3.41 13.95
N ALA A 101 4.58 -2.26 14.65
CA ALA A 101 4.31 -2.19 16.09
C ALA A 101 2.83 -2.44 16.43
N LEU A 102 1.93 -2.36 15.45
CA LEU A 102 0.52 -2.68 15.63
C LEU A 102 0.26 -4.19 15.47
N PRO A 103 -0.69 -4.76 16.22
CA PRO A 103 -1.18 -6.10 15.95
C PRO A 103 -1.93 -6.17 14.60
N PRO A 104 -1.97 -7.32 13.91
CA PRO A 104 -1.34 -8.62 14.24
C PRO A 104 0.16 -8.75 13.95
N ALA A 105 0.78 -7.85 13.18
CA ALA A 105 2.19 -7.95 12.81
C ALA A 105 3.14 -8.04 14.02
N ALA A 106 2.89 -7.23 15.06
CA ALA A 106 3.67 -7.23 16.30
C ALA A 106 3.64 -8.58 17.05
N TRP A 107 2.58 -9.38 16.87
CA TRP A 107 2.36 -10.59 17.64
C TRP A 107 2.73 -11.87 16.89
N TYR A 108 2.55 -11.88 15.56
CA TYR A 108 2.55 -13.13 14.79
C TYR A 108 3.46 -13.13 13.56
N ILE A 109 4.04 -11.99 13.16
CA ILE A 109 4.77 -11.86 11.88
C ILE A 109 6.24 -11.54 12.13
N GLY A 110 7.10 -12.55 11.96
CA GLY A 110 8.56 -12.38 11.99
C GLY A 110 9.08 -11.67 10.74
N ALA A 111 10.26 -11.05 10.82
CA ALA A 111 10.85 -10.28 9.72
C ALA A 111 10.98 -11.07 8.40
N ASP A 112 11.25 -12.38 8.50
CA ASP A 112 11.37 -13.28 7.37
C ASP A 112 10.04 -13.59 6.65
N ASP A 113 8.92 -13.44 7.35
CA ASP A 113 7.57 -13.71 6.84
C ASP A 113 6.89 -12.45 6.27
N ARG A 114 7.53 -11.29 6.40
CA ARG A 114 7.03 -10.00 5.90
C ARG A 114 7.13 -9.91 4.38
N LEU A 115 6.14 -9.24 3.79
CA LEU A 115 6.20 -8.92 2.37
C LEU A 115 7.33 -7.93 2.10
N SER A 116 7.88 -8.07 0.90
CA SER A 116 8.63 -7.04 0.21
C SER A 116 7.90 -5.70 0.25
N ASP A 117 8.62 -4.60 0.45
CA ASP A 117 8.02 -3.26 0.46
C ASP A 117 7.27 -2.96 -0.84
N GLY A 118 7.80 -3.40 -1.99
CA GLY A 118 7.14 -3.25 -3.28
C GLY A 118 5.76 -3.93 -3.30
N PHE A 119 5.67 -5.16 -2.79
CA PHE A 119 4.41 -5.87 -2.68
C PHE A 119 3.45 -5.27 -1.65
N ARG A 120 3.96 -4.72 -0.53
CA ARG A 120 3.12 -3.99 0.43
C ARG A 120 2.43 -2.79 -0.23
N PHE A 121 3.13 -2.06 -1.09
CA PHE A 121 2.52 -0.96 -1.85
C PHE A 121 1.48 -1.45 -2.86
N LEU A 122 1.69 -2.61 -3.50
CA LEU A 122 0.70 -3.21 -4.38
C LEU A 122 -0.57 -3.63 -3.63
N VAL A 123 -0.44 -4.20 -2.43
CA VAL A 123 -1.61 -4.51 -1.59
C VAL A 123 -2.30 -3.22 -1.13
N ALA A 124 -1.53 -2.21 -0.71
CA ALA A 124 -2.07 -0.92 -0.32
C ALA A 124 -2.85 -0.21 -1.45
N TRP A 125 -2.37 -0.31 -2.69
CA TRP A 125 -3.10 0.16 -3.88
C TRP A 125 -4.49 -0.47 -3.97
N LEU A 126 -4.60 -1.80 -3.85
CA LEU A 126 -5.88 -2.49 -3.89
C LEU A 126 -6.81 -2.03 -2.77
N VAL A 127 -6.30 -1.86 -1.56
CA VAL A 127 -7.09 -1.39 -0.41
C VAL A 127 -7.60 0.04 -0.64
N MET A 128 -6.76 0.95 -1.13
CA MET A 128 -7.15 2.32 -1.44
C MET A 128 -8.22 2.39 -2.53
N TRP A 129 -8.06 1.60 -3.60
CA TRP A 129 -9.06 1.53 -4.67
C TRP A 129 -10.36 0.89 -4.22
N ALA A 130 -10.30 -0.20 -3.45
CA ALA A 130 -11.49 -0.80 -2.86
C ALA A 130 -12.24 0.19 -1.96
N THR A 131 -11.51 1.00 -1.19
CA THR A 131 -12.09 2.03 -0.32
C THR A 131 -12.71 3.15 -1.15
N SER A 132 -12.00 3.65 -2.17
CA SER A 132 -12.51 4.67 -3.10
C SER A 132 -13.79 4.19 -3.80
N TYR A 133 -13.82 2.94 -4.25
CA TYR A 133 -15.01 2.34 -4.86
C TYR A 133 -16.15 2.18 -3.86
N ALA A 134 -15.88 1.73 -2.62
CA ALA A 134 -16.90 1.62 -1.58
C ALA A 134 -17.53 2.97 -1.22
N MET A 135 -16.75 4.07 -1.24
CA MET A 135 -17.28 5.43 -1.07
C MET A 135 -18.34 5.79 -2.12
N GLU A 136 -18.16 5.35 -3.35
CA GLU A 136 -19.15 5.55 -4.41
C GLU A 136 -20.33 4.59 -4.30
N ALA A 137 -20.05 3.28 -4.22
CA ALA A 137 -21.07 2.25 -4.33
C ALA A 137 -21.95 2.09 -3.09
N VAL A 138 -21.39 2.33 -1.89
CA VAL A 138 -22.10 2.15 -0.61
C VAL A 138 -22.57 3.48 -0.04
N PHE A 139 -21.72 4.51 -0.11
CA PHE A 139 -21.97 5.81 0.50
C PHE A 139 -22.46 6.89 -0.49
N LEU A 140 -22.60 6.54 -1.77
CA LEU A 140 -23.09 7.43 -2.85
C LEU A 140 -22.30 8.74 -2.98
N VAL A 141 -21.04 8.75 -2.58
CA VAL A 141 -20.18 9.94 -2.63
C VAL A 141 -19.91 10.32 -4.09
N GLY A 142 -20.38 11.50 -4.47
CA GLY A 142 -20.19 12.06 -5.82
C GLY A 142 -21.12 11.44 -6.88
N VAL A 143 -22.15 10.70 -6.47
CA VAL A 143 -23.22 10.24 -7.36
C VAL A 143 -24.27 11.35 -7.43
N PRO A 144 -24.54 11.96 -8.60
CA PRO A 144 -25.64 12.91 -8.73
C PRO A 144 -26.95 12.22 -8.33
N PRO A 145 -27.86 12.86 -7.57
CA PRO A 145 -29.19 12.32 -7.38
C PRO A 145 -29.78 12.09 -8.77
N ALA A 146 -30.18 10.84 -9.04
CA ALA A 146 -30.90 10.54 -10.27
C ALA A 146 -32.08 11.53 -10.32
N LEU A 147 -32.13 12.32 -11.39
CA LEU A 147 -33.18 13.30 -11.63
C LEU A 147 -34.54 12.60 -11.45
N GLY A 148 -35.21 12.92 -10.35
CA GLY A 148 -36.61 12.58 -10.09
C GLY A 148 -37.51 13.73 -10.48
#